data_AF-A0A4Z0E4T6-F1
#
_entry.id   AF-A0A4Z0E4T6-F1
#
_cell.length_a   1.000
_cell.length_b   1.000
_cell.length_c   1.000
_cell.angle_alpha   90.00
_cell.angle_beta   90.00
_cell.angle_gamma   90.00
#
_symmetry.space_group_name_H-M   'P 1'
#
loop_
_entity.id
_entity.type
_entity.pdbx_description
1 polymer ?
#
loop_
_entity_poly.entity_id
_entity_poly.type
_entity_poly.pdbx_seq_one_letter_code
_entity_poly.pdbx_strand_id
1 'polypeptide(L)'
;MPQHIDTRYETAIARRDRWAAAAAKHREAQAKREAAGKVALAKLSQEAADKAEAHAKAHGQEADRLAPMVQRAQTVRRQNELAAEARLARAMDLAAATPHPVSLSAKEQRRLAKEQEKRDRLAQQGQAQRKRDEKAAGVDHDPRTAAGQREIQIRGPAVDKRASLADYANLIHRQTDRTPPRLLALERFDQLWHRAHAGQFPNPRFERGVDTSRKIGGVSDDRAESLRLIGDVKARIGEEFFAILFHRVINGHSFSWMASQGMGESERLGVLFLAAIDATARHFGLRERSRAVEAMEQQVSAA
;
A
#
# COMPACT_ATOMS: atom_id res chain seq x y z
N MET A 1 -3.55 -14.97 -0.60
CA MET A 1 -2.76 -14.25 0.43
C MET A 1 -1.45 -15.02 0.62
N PRO A 2 -0.27 -14.46 0.27
CA PRO A 2 1.00 -15.11 0.63
C PRO A 2 1.12 -15.16 2.16
N GLN A 3 1.36 -16.35 2.70
CA GLN A 3 1.54 -16.55 4.15
C GLN A 3 2.83 -15.88 4.63
N HIS A 4 2.77 -15.23 5.80
CA HIS A 4 3.93 -14.60 6.44
C HIS A 4 5.06 -15.62 6.64
N ILE A 5 6.33 -15.19 6.56
CA ILE A 5 7.45 -16.13 6.64
C ILE A 5 7.50 -16.87 7.99
N ASP A 6 7.04 -16.21 9.06
CA ASP A 6 6.91 -16.81 10.38
C ASP A 6 5.87 -17.93 10.39
N THR A 7 4.70 -17.70 9.79
CA THR A 7 3.62 -18.70 9.77
C THR A 7 4.00 -19.91 8.92
N ARG A 8 4.80 -19.71 7.86
CA ARG A 8 5.36 -20.81 7.06
C ARG A 8 6.36 -21.63 7.87
N TYR A 9 7.24 -20.97 8.63
CA TYR A 9 8.21 -21.64 9.50
C TYR A 9 7.53 -22.43 10.62
N GLU A 10 6.57 -21.82 11.31
CA GLU A 10 5.76 -22.48 12.35
C GLU A 10 4.99 -23.67 11.79
N THR A 11 4.40 -23.53 10.60
CA THR A 11 3.69 -24.62 9.92
C THR A 11 4.64 -25.77 9.57
N ALA A 12 5.86 -25.48 9.11
CA ALA A 12 6.87 -26.49 8.81
C ALA A 12 7.30 -27.25 10.08
N ILE A 13 7.54 -26.55 11.20
CA ILE A 13 7.83 -27.18 12.50
C ILE A 13 6.66 -28.04 12.97
N ALA A 14 5.44 -27.51 12.97
CA ALA A 14 4.26 -28.25 13.42
C ALA A 14 4.02 -29.51 12.58
N ARG A 15 4.25 -29.44 11.26
CA ARG A 15 4.17 -30.61 10.37
C ARG A 15 5.29 -31.62 10.66
N ARG A 16 6.52 -31.17 10.83
CA ARG A 16 7.66 -32.02 11.22
C ARG A 16 7.32 -32.80 12.49
N ASP A 17 6.88 -32.11 13.54
CA ASP A 17 6.63 -32.71 14.85
C ASP A 17 5.44 -33.67 14.80
N ARG A 18 4.38 -33.32 14.06
CA ARG A 18 3.24 -34.22 13.83
C ARG A 18 3.64 -35.52 13.14
N TRP A 19 4.48 -35.43 12.10
CA TRP A 19 4.95 -36.61 11.38
C TRP A 19 5.95 -37.43 12.18
N ALA A 20 6.82 -36.78 12.98
CA ALA A 20 7.70 -37.47 13.91
C ALA A 20 6.92 -38.25 15.00
N ALA A 21 5.85 -37.66 15.53
CA ALA A 21 4.95 -38.34 16.46
C ALA A 21 4.21 -39.52 15.80
N ALA A 22 3.78 -39.36 14.55
CA ALA A 22 3.16 -40.45 13.78
C ALA A 22 4.15 -41.61 13.54
N ALA A 23 5.40 -41.30 13.19
CA ALA A 23 6.46 -42.30 13.04
C ALA A 23 6.68 -43.11 14.33
N ALA A 24 6.81 -42.42 15.47
CA ALA A 24 6.96 -43.08 16.77
C ALA A 24 5.80 -44.03 17.08
N LYS A 25 4.56 -43.59 16.81
CA LYS A 25 3.35 -44.41 17.00
C LYS A 25 3.33 -45.64 16.08
N HIS A 26 3.76 -45.50 14.83
CA HIS A 26 3.84 -46.61 13.89
C HIS A 26 4.93 -47.62 14.27
N ARG A 27 6.08 -47.17 14.76
CA ARG A 27 7.14 -48.04 15.32
C ARG A 27 6.67 -48.81 16.56
N GLU A 28 5.95 -48.15 17.47
CA GLU A 28 5.37 -48.83 18.64
C GLU A 28 4.35 -49.90 18.20
N ALA A 29 3.51 -49.58 17.22
CA ALA A 29 2.55 -50.53 16.65
C ALA A 29 3.24 -51.70 15.93
N GLN A 30 4.36 -51.44 15.23
CA GLN A 30 5.18 -52.48 14.62
C GLN A 30 5.68 -53.45 15.69
N ALA A 31 6.36 -52.96 16.73
CA ALA A 31 6.92 -53.79 17.80
C ALA A 31 5.85 -54.65 18.48
N LYS A 32 4.66 -54.08 18.75
CA LYS A 32 3.52 -54.81 19.30
C LYS A 32 3.01 -55.92 18.37
N ARG A 33 3.00 -55.68 17.05
CA ARG A 33 2.54 -56.66 16.05
C ARG A 33 3.56 -57.78 15.83
N GLU A 34 4.85 -57.44 15.87
CA GLU A 34 5.95 -58.43 15.82
C GLU A 34 5.89 -59.35 17.04
N ALA A 35 5.75 -58.79 18.24
CA ALA A 35 5.59 -59.57 19.47
C ALA A 35 4.35 -60.49 19.45
N ALA A 36 3.31 -60.11 18.72
CA ALA A 36 2.09 -60.92 18.53
C ALA A 36 2.17 -61.90 17.34
N GLY A 37 3.31 -62.04 16.67
CA GLY A 37 3.49 -62.93 15.52
C GLY A 37 2.77 -62.48 14.23
N LYS A 38 2.26 -61.25 14.17
CA LYS A 38 1.49 -60.72 13.04
C LYS A 38 2.40 -60.06 11.99
N VAL A 39 3.23 -60.87 11.34
CA VAL A 39 4.32 -60.43 10.44
C VAL A 39 3.85 -59.48 9.32
N ALA A 40 2.75 -59.79 8.63
CA ALA A 40 2.24 -58.95 7.55
C ALA A 40 1.79 -57.56 8.04
N LEU A 41 1.15 -57.48 9.21
CA LEU A 41 0.71 -56.22 9.80
C LEU A 41 1.88 -55.42 10.40
N ALA A 42 2.92 -56.11 10.90
CA ALA A 42 4.17 -55.49 11.34
C ALA A 42 4.86 -54.78 10.17
N LYS A 43 4.98 -55.44 9.01
CA LYS A 43 5.57 -54.86 7.81
C LYS A 43 4.81 -53.61 7.32
N LEU A 44 3.48 -53.64 7.32
CA LEU A 44 2.67 -52.45 7.00
C LEU A 44 2.89 -51.29 7.99
N SER A 45 3.06 -51.60 9.28
CA SER A 45 3.40 -50.58 10.29
C SER A 45 4.79 -50.00 10.07
N GLN A 46 5.77 -50.83 9.68
CA GLN A 46 7.12 -50.39 9.35
C GLN A 46 7.10 -49.42 8.15
N GLU A 47 6.45 -49.80 7.05
CA GLU A 47 6.33 -48.94 5.86
C GLU A 47 5.64 -47.61 6.16
N ALA A 48 4.65 -47.60 7.08
CA ALA A 48 4.00 -46.38 7.52
C ALA A 48 4.91 -45.50 8.40
N ALA A 49 5.75 -46.11 9.26
CA ALA A 49 6.76 -45.40 10.03
C ALA A 49 7.80 -44.75 9.12
N ASP A 50 8.34 -45.49 8.16
CA ASP A 50 9.35 -45.00 7.22
C ASP A 50 8.83 -43.81 6.39
N LYS A 51 7.58 -43.89 5.92
CA LYS A 51 6.92 -42.77 5.21
C LYS A 51 6.76 -41.56 6.11
N ALA A 52 6.30 -41.75 7.35
CA ALA A 52 6.16 -40.66 8.31
C ALA A 52 7.51 -40.01 8.65
N GLU A 53 8.59 -40.79 8.75
CA GLU A 53 9.96 -40.26 8.95
C GLU A 53 10.46 -39.47 7.76
N ALA A 54 10.21 -39.95 6.53
CA ALA A 54 10.55 -39.21 5.32
C ALA A 54 9.83 -37.85 5.28
N HIS A 55 8.55 -37.80 5.63
CA HIS A 55 7.79 -36.54 5.73
C HIS A 55 8.30 -35.63 6.84
N ALA A 56 8.60 -36.18 8.03
CA ALA A 56 9.20 -35.41 9.12
C ALA A 56 10.53 -34.79 8.71
N LYS A 57 11.41 -35.57 8.04
CA LYS A 57 12.70 -35.09 7.53
C LYS A 57 12.54 -33.99 6.48
N ALA A 58 11.60 -34.15 5.54
CA ALA A 58 11.34 -33.14 4.51
C ALA A 58 10.89 -31.80 5.12
N HIS A 59 9.96 -31.84 6.09
CA HIS A 59 9.51 -30.63 6.78
C HIS A 59 10.57 -30.06 7.74
N GLY A 60 11.45 -30.90 8.29
CA GLY A 60 12.64 -30.45 9.03
C GLY A 60 13.58 -29.64 8.15
N GLN A 61 13.91 -30.15 6.97
CA GLN A 61 14.75 -29.44 5.99
C GLN A 61 14.10 -28.12 5.52
N GLU A 62 12.78 -28.10 5.36
CA GLU A 62 12.03 -26.88 5.06
C GLU A 62 12.13 -25.85 6.19
N ALA A 63 11.97 -26.28 7.45
CA ALA A 63 12.13 -25.43 8.62
C ALA A 63 13.57 -24.88 8.72
N ASP A 64 14.59 -25.72 8.49
CA ASP A 64 16.00 -25.30 8.51
C ASP A 64 16.31 -24.25 7.44
N ARG A 65 15.71 -24.36 6.25
CA ARG A 65 15.82 -23.35 5.17
C ARG A 65 15.15 -22.02 5.56
N LEU A 66 14.01 -22.09 6.26
CA LEU A 66 13.24 -20.90 6.65
C LEU A 66 13.80 -20.21 7.90
N ALA A 67 14.45 -20.95 8.79
CA ALA A 67 15.03 -20.45 10.05
C ALA A 67 15.90 -19.19 9.89
N PRO A 68 16.91 -19.12 9.00
CA PRO A 68 17.72 -17.92 8.84
C PRO A 68 16.93 -16.74 8.25
N MET A 69 15.89 -17.00 7.46
CA MET A 69 15.05 -15.95 6.89
C MET A 69 14.14 -15.32 7.96
N VAL A 70 13.58 -16.14 8.85
CA VAL A 70 12.80 -15.69 10.01
C VAL A 70 13.69 -14.88 10.96
N GLN A 71 14.91 -15.35 11.28
CA GLN A 71 15.84 -14.60 12.13
C GLN A 71 16.19 -13.23 11.55
N ARG A 72 16.45 -13.15 10.23
CA ARG A 72 16.68 -11.86 9.55
C ARG A 72 15.45 -10.96 9.63
N ALA A 73 14.25 -11.50 9.36
CA ALA A 73 13.02 -10.74 9.44
C ALA A 73 12.73 -10.21 10.86
N GLN A 74 13.01 -11.01 11.89
CA GLN A 74 12.90 -10.60 13.29
C GLN A 74 13.92 -9.51 13.64
N THR A 75 15.16 -9.64 13.17
CA THR A 75 16.22 -8.64 13.39
C THR A 75 15.82 -7.29 12.77
N VAL A 76 15.31 -7.31 11.53
CA VAL A 76 14.83 -6.10 10.84
C VAL A 76 13.64 -5.47 11.58
N ARG A 77 12.67 -6.27 12.05
CA ARG A 77 11.55 -5.75 12.85
C ARG A 77 12.04 -5.07 14.13
N ARG A 78 12.93 -5.71 14.87
CA ARG A 78 13.52 -5.13 16.08
C ARG A 78 14.29 -3.84 15.80
N GLN A 79 15.05 -3.78 14.71
CA GLN A 79 15.74 -2.55 14.30
C GLN A 79 14.75 -1.43 13.94
N ASN A 80 13.64 -1.76 13.28
CA ASN A 80 12.60 -0.80 12.95
C ASN A 80 11.85 -0.30 14.18
N GLU A 81 11.57 -1.17 15.14
CA GLU A 81 10.98 -0.81 16.45
C GLU A 81 11.89 0.17 17.20
N LEU A 82 13.18 -0.16 17.35
CA LEU A 82 14.16 0.74 17.99
C LEU A 82 14.30 2.08 17.24
N ALA A 83 14.28 2.05 15.90
CA ALA A 83 14.32 3.27 15.10
C ALA A 83 13.03 4.10 15.25
N ALA A 84 11.87 3.46 15.37
CA ALA A 84 10.59 4.12 15.60
C ALA A 84 10.53 4.75 16.99
N GLU A 85 10.98 4.04 18.03
CA GLU A 85 11.12 4.57 19.40
C GLU A 85 12.05 5.79 19.41
N ALA A 86 13.20 5.71 18.74
CA ALA A 86 14.14 6.84 18.64
C ALA A 86 13.60 8.03 17.83
N ARG A 87 12.69 7.79 16.87
CA ARG A 87 11.98 8.86 16.16
C ARG A 87 10.91 9.49 17.03
N LEU A 88 10.15 8.67 17.77
CA LEU A 88 9.12 9.12 18.69
C LEU A 88 9.73 9.96 19.81
N ALA A 89 10.81 9.50 20.43
CA ALA A 89 11.54 10.26 21.46
C ALA A 89 12.01 11.61 20.91
N ARG A 90 12.65 11.63 19.73
CA ARG A 90 13.05 12.87 19.07
C ARG A 90 11.87 13.78 18.72
N ALA A 91 10.73 13.22 18.35
CA ALA A 91 9.52 13.99 18.08
C ALA A 91 8.93 14.60 19.37
N MET A 92 8.98 13.87 20.49
CA MET A 92 8.59 14.37 21.80
C MET A 92 9.54 15.48 22.28
N ASP A 93 10.85 15.31 22.10
CA ASP A 93 11.84 16.34 22.42
C ASP A 93 11.66 17.59 21.57
N LEU A 94 11.39 17.43 20.26
CA LEU A 94 11.09 18.55 19.37
C LEU A 94 9.79 19.25 19.77
N ALA A 95 8.75 18.50 20.13
CA ALA A 95 7.48 19.05 20.58
C ALA A 95 7.61 19.81 21.90
N ALA A 96 8.44 19.33 22.83
CA ALA A 96 8.76 20.02 24.07
C ALA A 96 9.62 21.28 23.85
N ALA A 97 10.50 21.27 22.84
CA ALA A 97 11.33 22.41 22.46
C ALA A 97 10.62 23.44 21.57
N THR A 98 9.45 23.11 21.03
CA THR A 98 8.64 24.04 20.25
C THR A 98 7.95 24.99 21.24
N PRO A 99 8.13 26.32 21.15
CA PRO A 99 7.39 27.26 21.98
C PRO A 99 5.89 26.98 21.77
N HIS A 100 5.17 26.63 22.83
CA HIS A 100 3.73 26.47 22.75
C HIS A 100 3.12 27.73 22.12
N PRO A 101 2.19 27.59 21.15
CA PRO A 101 1.56 28.76 20.56
C PRO A 101 0.96 29.58 21.70
N VAL A 102 1.26 30.89 21.68
CA VAL A 102 0.63 31.91 22.52
C VAL A 102 -0.83 31.52 22.66
N SER A 103 -1.31 31.31 23.90
CA SER A 103 -2.67 30.83 24.11
C SER A 103 -3.63 31.79 23.41
N LEU A 104 -4.16 31.38 22.26
CA LEU A 104 -5.11 32.18 21.52
C LEU A 104 -6.28 32.46 22.47
N SER A 105 -6.73 33.71 22.50
CA SER A 105 -7.85 34.07 23.35
C SER A 105 -9.04 33.15 23.03
N ALA A 106 -9.88 32.83 24.03
CA ALA A 106 -11.05 31.95 23.82
C ALA A 106 -11.96 32.44 22.67
N LYS A 107 -11.89 33.74 22.34
CA LYS A 107 -12.58 34.37 21.21
C LYS A 107 -11.96 34.00 19.85
N GLU A 108 -10.63 33.94 19.75
CA GLU A 108 -9.92 33.54 18.52
C GLU A 108 -10.02 32.03 18.27
N GLN A 109 -9.94 31.21 19.31
CA GLN A 109 -10.18 29.77 19.19
C GLN A 109 -11.60 29.47 18.67
N ARG A 110 -12.62 30.18 19.18
CA ARG A 110 -14.00 30.08 18.68
C ARG A 110 -14.15 30.59 17.24
N ARG A 111 -13.38 31.61 16.84
CA ARG A 111 -13.40 32.13 15.46
C ARG A 111 -12.80 31.13 14.48
N LEU A 112 -11.64 30.56 14.82
CA LEU A 112 -10.99 29.51 14.04
C LEU A 112 -11.86 28.25 13.94
N ALA A 113 -12.45 27.79 15.05
CA ALA A 113 -13.37 26.66 15.06
C ALA A 113 -14.59 26.91 14.15
N LYS A 114 -15.19 28.11 14.18
CA LYS A 114 -16.29 28.48 13.28
C LYS A 114 -15.88 28.59 11.82
N GLU A 115 -14.69 29.10 11.52
CA GLU A 115 -14.16 29.11 10.15
C GLU A 115 -13.88 27.71 9.62
N GLN A 116 -13.40 26.82 10.50
CA GLN A 116 -13.12 25.43 10.18
C GLN A 116 -14.42 24.65 9.97
N GLU A 117 -15.41 24.82 10.84
CA GLU A 117 -16.75 24.28 10.68
C GLU A 117 -17.41 24.78 9.37
N LYS A 118 -17.25 26.07 9.04
CA LYS A 118 -17.74 26.62 7.76
C LYS A 118 -17.03 25.99 6.55
N ARG A 119 -15.73 25.75 6.63
CA ARG A 119 -14.94 25.08 5.57
C ARG A 119 -15.34 23.62 5.42
N ASP A 120 -15.51 22.90 6.53
CA ASP A 120 -15.94 21.50 6.54
C ASP A 120 -17.36 21.35 5.99
N ARG A 121 -18.25 22.28 6.33
CA ARG A 121 -19.61 22.33 5.78
C ARG A 121 -19.62 22.59 4.27
N LEU A 122 -18.76 23.48 3.77
CA LEU A 122 -18.58 23.71 2.33
C LEU A 122 -17.99 22.48 1.63
N ALA A 123 -17.04 21.78 2.24
CA ALA A 123 -16.47 20.54 1.71
C ALA A 123 -17.51 19.41 1.64
N GLN A 124 -18.33 19.24 2.69
CA GLN A 124 -19.43 18.28 2.72
C GLN A 124 -20.52 18.61 1.69
N GLN A 125 -20.85 19.90 1.51
CA GLN A 125 -21.77 20.33 0.45
C GLN A 125 -21.20 20.03 -0.94
N GLY A 126 -19.90 20.25 -1.16
CA GLY A 126 -19.21 19.88 -2.39
C GLY A 126 -19.27 18.37 -2.66
N GLN A 127 -19.06 17.53 -1.65
CA GLN A 127 -19.18 16.07 -1.77
C GLN A 127 -20.63 15.62 -2.03
N ALA A 128 -21.61 16.23 -1.35
CA ALA A 128 -23.02 15.91 -1.55
C ALA A 128 -23.51 16.30 -2.94
N GLN A 129 -23.06 17.45 -3.46
CA GLN A 129 -23.36 17.87 -4.83
C GLN A 129 -22.73 16.92 -5.84
N ARG A 130 -21.47 16.50 -5.63
CA ARG A 130 -20.80 15.49 -6.48
C ARG A 130 -21.56 14.17 -6.53
N LYS A 131 -21.99 13.63 -5.38
CA LYS A 131 -22.81 12.41 -5.34
C LYS A 131 -24.13 12.55 -6.09
N ARG A 132 -24.73 13.74 -6.10
CA ARG A 132 -25.95 14.04 -6.87
C ARG A 132 -25.66 14.09 -8.36
N ASP A 133 -24.56 14.72 -8.78
CA ASP A 133 -24.15 14.83 -10.17
C ASP A 133 -23.75 13.45 -10.74
N GLU A 134 -23.01 12.63 -9.97
CA GLU A 134 -22.68 11.23 -10.29
C GLU A 134 -23.93 10.37 -10.48
N LYS A 135 -24.90 10.49 -9.55
CA LYS A 135 -26.19 9.79 -9.64
C LYS A 135 -27.02 10.25 -10.84
N ALA A 136 -27.05 11.56 -11.13
CA ALA A 136 -27.77 12.12 -12.28
C ALA A 136 -27.16 11.68 -13.62
N ALA A 137 -25.86 11.41 -13.64
CA ALA A 137 -25.15 10.83 -14.77
C ALA A 137 -25.24 9.29 -14.87
N GLY A 138 -25.90 8.62 -13.92
CA GLY A 138 -26.01 7.16 -13.89
C GLY A 138 -24.69 6.44 -13.58
N VAL A 139 -23.77 7.11 -12.87
CA VAL A 139 -22.45 6.59 -12.49
C VAL A 139 -22.44 6.18 -11.02
N ASP A 140 -21.91 4.98 -10.73
CA ASP A 140 -21.68 4.52 -9.36
C ASP A 140 -20.33 5.07 -8.84
N HIS A 141 -20.28 5.46 -7.57
CA HIS A 141 -19.08 5.98 -6.92
C HIS A 141 -17.98 4.89 -6.85
N ASP A 142 -16.81 5.15 -7.43
CA ASP A 142 -15.66 4.21 -7.47
C ASP A 142 -14.44 4.78 -6.71
N PRO A 143 -14.01 4.13 -5.61
CA PRO A 143 -12.82 4.55 -4.86
C PRO A 143 -11.49 4.25 -5.58
N ARG A 144 -11.50 3.50 -6.68
CA ARG A 144 -10.30 3.22 -7.48
C ARG A 144 -9.84 4.44 -8.26
N THR A 145 -10.75 5.26 -8.77
CA THR A 145 -10.43 6.50 -9.50
C THR A 145 -10.10 7.61 -8.51
N ALA A 146 -8.80 7.81 -8.29
CA ALA A 146 -8.24 8.75 -7.34
C ALA A 146 -8.57 10.20 -7.68
N ALA A 147 -9.67 10.76 -7.17
CA ALA A 147 -10.06 12.18 -7.33
C ALA A 147 -10.10 12.74 -8.78
N GLY A 148 -9.82 11.90 -9.78
CA GLY A 148 -9.79 12.14 -11.20
C GLY A 148 -11.09 11.63 -11.77
N GLN A 149 -12.01 12.57 -11.92
CA GLN A 149 -13.19 12.44 -12.75
C GLN A 149 -12.81 11.63 -14.00
N ARG A 150 -13.53 10.57 -14.34
CA ARG A 150 -13.55 10.17 -15.74
C ARG A 150 -14.49 11.14 -16.41
N GLU A 151 -14.17 11.53 -17.64
CA GLU A 151 -15.01 12.42 -18.43
C GLU A 151 -16.45 11.87 -18.46
N ILE A 152 -17.36 12.47 -17.71
CA ILE A 152 -18.79 12.17 -17.84
C ILE A 152 -19.35 13.28 -18.74
N GLN A 153 -19.38 13.01 -20.04
CA GLN A 153 -20.19 13.82 -20.94
C GLN A 153 -21.66 13.49 -20.68
N ILE A 154 -22.35 14.32 -19.89
CA ILE A 154 -23.81 14.31 -19.83
C ILE A 154 -24.31 15.02 -21.09
N ARG A 155 -24.56 14.28 -22.18
CA ARG A 155 -25.30 14.83 -23.32
C ARG A 155 -26.80 14.74 -23.01
N GLY A 156 -27.37 15.83 -22.54
CA GLY A 156 -28.82 16.03 -22.42
C GLY A 156 -29.28 17.16 -23.35
N PRO A 157 -30.55 17.18 -23.79
CA PRO A 157 -31.06 18.12 -24.79
C PRO A 157 -31.06 19.60 -24.36
N ALA A 158 -30.70 19.93 -23.11
CA ALA A 158 -30.82 21.28 -22.58
C ALA A 158 -29.59 21.85 -21.87
N VAL A 159 -28.53 21.06 -21.59
CA VAL A 159 -27.33 21.61 -20.93
C VAL A 159 -26.07 20.82 -21.29
N ASP A 160 -25.21 21.40 -22.12
CA ASP A 160 -23.81 20.96 -22.27
C ASP A 160 -23.00 21.49 -21.07
N LYS A 161 -23.11 20.83 -19.90
CA LYS A 161 -22.17 21.10 -18.80
C LYS A 161 -20.88 20.34 -19.05
N ARG A 162 -19.86 21.03 -19.58
CA ARG A 162 -18.48 20.56 -19.61
C ARG A 162 -17.88 20.70 -18.20
N ALA A 163 -17.88 19.62 -17.42
CA ALA A 163 -17.08 19.55 -16.21
C ALA A 163 -15.66 19.10 -16.61
N SER A 164 -14.66 19.96 -16.40
CA SER A 164 -13.26 19.63 -16.71
C SER A 164 -12.65 18.80 -15.58
N LEU A 165 -11.88 17.81 -15.97
CA LEU A 165 -10.95 17.06 -15.12
C LEU A 165 -10.21 18.00 -14.17
N ALA A 166 -10.13 17.61 -12.89
CA ALA A 166 -9.04 18.11 -12.08
C ALA A 166 -7.75 17.44 -12.61
N ASP A 167 -7.07 18.10 -13.55
CA ASP A 167 -5.70 17.77 -13.96
C ASP A 167 -4.85 17.50 -12.71
N TYR A 168 -3.88 16.57 -12.74
CA TYR A 168 -2.89 16.39 -11.66
C TYR A 168 -2.24 17.73 -11.27
N ALA A 169 -2.18 18.66 -12.23
CA ALA A 169 -1.83 20.06 -12.01
C ALA A 169 -2.63 20.73 -10.87
N ASN A 170 -3.91 20.42 -10.72
CA ASN A 170 -4.79 21.01 -9.70
C ASN A 170 -4.56 20.46 -8.29
N LEU A 171 -3.86 19.33 -8.15
CA LEU A 171 -3.38 18.86 -6.84
C LEU A 171 -2.24 19.74 -6.32
N ILE A 172 -1.53 20.43 -7.22
CA ILE A 172 -0.43 21.34 -6.94
C ILE A 172 -0.91 22.79 -7.08
N HIS A 173 -1.02 23.48 -5.95
CA HIS A 173 -1.62 24.82 -5.92
C HIS A 173 -0.83 25.86 -6.74
N ARG A 174 0.50 25.88 -6.59
CA ARG A 174 1.38 26.83 -7.29
C ARG A 174 1.73 26.33 -8.69
N GLN A 175 1.57 27.19 -9.69
CA GLN A 175 1.89 26.83 -11.08
C GLN A 175 3.37 26.48 -11.28
N THR A 176 4.27 27.17 -10.59
CA THR A 176 5.72 26.93 -10.64
C THR A 176 6.12 25.53 -10.15
N ASP A 177 5.29 24.92 -9.29
CA ASP A 177 5.56 23.60 -8.74
C ASP A 177 5.03 22.46 -9.63
N ARG A 178 4.31 22.77 -10.71
CA ARG A 178 3.72 21.81 -11.66
C ARG A 178 4.72 21.36 -12.72
N THR A 179 5.85 20.83 -12.28
CA THR A 179 6.89 20.32 -13.17
C THR A 179 6.43 19.02 -13.86
N PRO A 180 6.78 18.74 -15.13
CA PRO A 180 6.42 17.49 -15.81
C PRO A 180 6.79 16.20 -15.03
N PRO A 181 7.97 16.09 -14.37
CA PRO A 181 8.29 14.91 -13.57
C PRO A 181 7.33 14.67 -12.40
N ARG A 182 6.87 15.75 -11.74
CA ARG A 182 5.91 15.68 -10.64
C ARG A 182 4.54 15.21 -11.10
N LEU A 183 4.05 15.76 -12.23
CA LEU A 183 2.77 15.36 -12.80
C LEU A 183 2.79 13.89 -13.24
N LEU A 184 3.86 13.46 -13.91
CA LEU A 184 4.03 12.08 -14.34
C LEU A 184 4.24 11.12 -13.14
N ALA A 185 4.87 11.58 -12.06
CA ALA A 185 5.00 10.80 -10.84
C ALA A 185 3.65 10.56 -10.16
N LEU A 186 2.79 11.58 -10.10
CA LEU A 186 1.42 11.46 -9.60
C LEU A 186 0.62 10.46 -10.46
N GLU A 187 0.72 10.57 -11.77
CA GLU A 187 0.06 9.65 -12.71
C GLU A 187 0.54 8.20 -12.52
N ARG A 188 1.86 7.96 -12.44
CA ARG A 188 2.40 6.61 -12.22
C ARG A 188 2.02 6.04 -10.86
N PHE A 189 1.99 6.89 -9.82
CA PHE A 189 1.57 6.48 -8.49
C PHE A 189 0.10 6.05 -8.46
N ASP A 190 -0.78 6.81 -9.12
CA ASP A 190 -2.19 6.49 -9.26
C ASP A 190 -2.42 5.20 -10.07
N GLN A 191 -1.73 5.05 -11.21
CA GLN A 191 -1.80 3.84 -12.04
C GLN A 191 -1.40 2.57 -11.29
N LEU A 192 -0.40 2.63 -10.41
CA LEU A 192 -0.04 1.49 -9.56
C LEU A 192 -1.19 1.10 -8.63
N TRP A 193 -1.84 2.08 -8.00
CA TRP A 193 -3.01 1.85 -7.14
C TRP A 193 -4.18 1.26 -7.91
N HIS A 194 -4.46 1.79 -9.09
CA HIS A 194 -5.48 1.25 -9.99
C HIS A 194 -5.24 -0.23 -10.35
N ARG A 195 -4.00 -0.58 -10.75
CA ARG A 195 -3.64 -1.97 -11.11
C ARG A 195 -3.70 -2.90 -9.90
N ALA A 196 -3.29 -2.43 -8.73
CA ALA A 196 -3.34 -3.22 -7.49
C ALA A 196 -4.78 -3.57 -7.04
N HIS A 197 -5.76 -2.74 -7.40
CA HIS A 197 -7.18 -2.90 -7.05
C HIS A 197 -8.07 -3.32 -8.22
N ALA A 198 -7.49 -3.60 -9.39
CA ALA A 198 -8.22 -4.14 -10.53
C ALA A 198 -8.92 -5.46 -10.16
N GLY A 199 -10.21 -5.58 -10.52
CA GLY A 199 -11.02 -6.76 -10.24
C GLY A 199 -11.51 -6.96 -8.79
N GLN A 200 -11.16 -6.08 -7.84
CA GLN A 200 -11.70 -6.14 -6.47
C GLN A 200 -13.05 -5.42 -6.30
N PHE A 201 -13.34 -4.47 -7.19
CA PHE A 201 -14.57 -3.69 -7.20
C PHE A 201 -15.24 -3.84 -8.59
N PRO A 202 -16.57 -3.75 -8.69
CA PRO A 202 -17.28 -3.90 -9.97
C PRO A 202 -16.83 -2.83 -10.96
N ASN A 203 -16.41 -3.19 -12.17
CA ASN A 203 -15.95 -2.22 -13.17
C ASN A 203 -17.00 -1.12 -13.37
N PRO A 204 -16.60 0.17 -13.44
CA PRO A 204 -17.53 1.24 -13.73
C PRO A 204 -18.21 0.97 -15.07
N ARG A 205 -19.51 1.24 -15.17
CA ARG A 205 -20.38 0.91 -16.33
C ARG A 205 -19.88 1.40 -17.70
N PHE A 206 -18.90 2.31 -17.74
CA PHE A 206 -18.38 2.95 -18.95
C PHE A 206 -17.02 2.41 -19.40
N GLU A 207 -16.38 1.53 -18.62
CA GLU A 207 -15.26 0.74 -19.16
C GLU A 207 -15.81 -0.39 -20.03
N ARG A 208 -15.10 -0.70 -21.13
CA ARG A 208 -15.23 -2.01 -21.77
C ARG A 208 -15.12 -3.04 -20.66
N GLY A 209 -16.19 -3.81 -20.44
CA GLY A 209 -16.20 -4.84 -19.41
C GLY A 209 -14.94 -5.68 -19.56
N VAL A 210 -14.00 -5.53 -18.63
CA VAL A 210 -12.86 -6.43 -18.58
C VAL A 210 -13.47 -7.80 -18.33
N ASP A 211 -13.27 -8.70 -19.29
CA ASP A 211 -13.85 -10.03 -19.26
C ASP A 211 -13.31 -10.77 -18.03
N THR A 212 -14.08 -10.73 -16.93
CA THR A 212 -13.79 -11.48 -15.71
C THR A 212 -14.22 -12.95 -15.82
N SER A 213 -14.83 -13.36 -16.94
CA SER A 213 -15.33 -14.74 -17.12
C SER A 213 -14.21 -15.73 -17.41
N ARG A 214 -13.05 -15.26 -17.86
CA ARG A 214 -11.84 -16.06 -17.96
C ARG A 214 -10.92 -15.72 -16.79
N LYS A 215 -10.53 -16.72 -16.01
CA LYS A 215 -9.31 -16.68 -15.20
C LYS A 215 -8.13 -16.50 -16.15
N ILE A 216 -7.90 -15.29 -16.65
CA ILE A 216 -6.70 -14.94 -17.41
C ILE A 216 -5.57 -14.98 -16.38
N GLY A 217 -4.64 -15.92 -16.56
CA GLY A 217 -3.47 -16.12 -15.68
C GLY A 217 -2.43 -14.99 -15.78
N GLY A 218 -2.88 -13.74 -15.67
CA GLY A 218 -2.05 -12.52 -15.73
C GLY A 218 -2.58 -11.39 -14.85
N VAL A 219 -3.90 -11.30 -14.60
CA VAL A 219 -4.47 -10.26 -13.70
C VAL A 219 -4.01 -10.44 -12.25
N SER A 220 -3.80 -11.69 -11.82
CA SER A 220 -3.24 -11.98 -10.48
C SER A 220 -1.76 -11.59 -10.40
N ASP A 221 -1.03 -11.71 -11.51
CA ASP A 221 0.41 -11.44 -11.57
C ASP A 221 0.66 -9.93 -11.64
N ASP A 222 -0.09 -9.21 -12.49
CA ASP A 222 -0.06 -7.74 -12.57
C ASP A 222 -0.45 -7.10 -11.22
N ARG A 223 -1.43 -7.69 -10.51
CA ARG A 223 -1.82 -7.25 -9.18
C ARG A 223 -0.72 -7.53 -8.15
N ALA A 224 -0.15 -8.73 -8.16
CA ALA A 224 0.94 -9.09 -7.25
C ALA A 224 2.17 -8.20 -7.48
N GLU A 225 2.49 -7.93 -8.74
CA GLU A 225 3.55 -7.01 -9.15
C GLU A 225 3.24 -5.57 -8.69
N SER A 226 2.03 -5.08 -8.91
CA SER A 226 1.64 -3.73 -8.51
C SER A 226 1.67 -3.54 -6.99
N LEU A 227 1.23 -4.54 -6.22
CA LEU A 227 1.35 -4.54 -4.76
C LEU A 227 2.81 -4.58 -4.30
N ARG A 228 3.67 -5.32 -5.00
CA ARG A 228 5.12 -5.33 -4.75
C ARG A 228 5.72 -3.96 -5.01
N LEU A 229 5.38 -3.33 -6.13
CA LEU A 229 5.85 -1.99 -6.50
C LEU A 229 5.35 -0.92 -5.52
N ILE A 230 4.11 -1.01 -5.04
CA ILE A 230 3.59 -0.14 -3.97
C ILE A 230 4.43 -0.32 -2.70
N GLY A 231 4.76 -1.56 -2.34
CA GLY A 231 5.66 -1.87 -1.23
C GLY A 231 7.05 -1.24 -1.39
N ASP A 232 7.63 -1.33 -2.59
CA ASP A 232 8.93 -0.75 -2.92
C ASP A 232 8.91 0.78 -2.88
N VAL A 233 7.86 1.41 -3.42
CA VAL A 233 7.64 2.87 -3.34
C VAL A 233 7.55 3.28 -1.88
N LYS A 234 6.70 2.63 -1.07
CA LYS A 234 6.53 2.91 0.36
C LYS A 234 7.86 2.77 1.13
N ALA A 235 8.60 1.69 0.90
CA ALA A 235 9.89 1.45 1.53
C ALA A 235 10.93 2.52 1.14
N ARG A 236 10.87 3.03 -0.10
CA ARG A 236 11.84 4.00 -0.60
C ARG A 236 11.54 5.44 -0.16
N ILE A 237 10.28 5.86 -0.18
CA ILE A 237 9.90 7.25 0.13
C ILE A 237 9.60 7.46 1.62
N GLY A 238 9.36 6.39 2.37
CA GLY A 238 8.99 6.41 3.79
C GLY A 238 7.48 6.41 4.02
N GLU A 239 7.07 5.95 5.20
CA GLU A 239 5.65 5.75 5.52
C GLU A 239 4.86 7.05 5.58
N GLU A 240 5.46 8.12 6.12
CA GLU A 240 4.82 9.43 6.23
C GLU A 240 4.50 10.03 4.85
N PHE A 241 5.47 10.00 3.93
CA PHE A 241 5.28 10.50 2.57
C PHE A 241 4.28 9.66 1.79
N PHE A 242 4.32 8.34 1.99
CA PHE A 242 3.35 7.44 1.39
C PHE A 242 1.93 7.70 1.91
N ALA A 243 1.74 7.92 3.22
CA ALA A 243 0.45 8.23 3.81
C ALA A 243 -0.10 9.57 3.29
N ILE A 244 0.75 10.58 3.13
CA ILE A 244 0.36 11.88 2.56
C ILE A 244 -0.12 11.72 1.11
N LEU A 245 0.61 10.97 0.28
CA LEU A 245 0.19 10.68 -1.10
C LEU A 245 -1.11 9.89 -1.14
N PHE A 246 -1.26 8.88 -0.30
CA PHE A 246 -2.48 8.08 -0.24
C PHE A 246 -3.71 8.93 0.11
N HIS A 247 -3.64 9.74 1.17
CA HIS A 247 -4.77 10.59 1.55
C HIS A 247 -5.04 11.71 0.54
N ARG A 248 -3.99 12.28 -0.06
CA ARG A 248 -4.14 13.42 -0.97
C ARG A 248 -4.56 13.02 -2.38
N VAL A 249 -3.92 12.00 -2.94
CA VAL A 249 -4.13 11.54 -4.32
C VAL A 249 -5.31 10.58 -4.37
N ILE A 250 -5.27 9.48 -3.60
CA ILE A 250 -6.26 8.40 -3.69
C ILE A 250 -7.59 8.80 -3.04
N ASN A 251 -7.56 9.27 -1.79
CA ASN A 251 -8.80 9.62 -1.07
C ASN A 251 -9.29 11.05 -1.37
N GLY A 252 -8.50 11.87 -2.05
CA GLY A 252 -8.86 13.25 -2.38
C GLY A 252 -9.07 14.18 -1.17
N HIS A 253 -8.50 13.83 -0.01
CA HIS A 253 -8.65 14.63 1.20
C HIS A 253 -7.90 15.97 1.09
N SER A 254 -8.43 17.01 1.73
CA SER A 254 -7.73 18.29 1.85
C SER A 254 -6.65 18.22 2.93
N PHE A 255 -5.63 19.07 2.85
CA PHE A 255 -4.63 19.19 3.92
C PHE A 255 -5.25 19.61 5.26
N SER A 256 -6.35 20.38 5.24
CA SER A 256 -7.10 20.72 6.45
C SER A 256 -7.76 19.51 7.11
N TRP A 257 -8.30 18.58 6.31
CA TRP A 257 -8.85 17.32 6.80
C TRP A 257 -7.74 16.43 7.37
N MET A 258 -6.62 16.31 6.65
CA MET A 258 -5.47 15.52 7.13
C MET A 258 -4.91 16.07 8.45
N ALA A 259 -4.85 17.41 8.57
CA ALA A 259 -4.46 18.07 9.80
C ALA A 259 -5.43 17.79 10.95
N SER A 260 -6.76 17.76 10.70
CA SER A 260 -7.74 17.41 11.73
C SER A 260 -7.65 15.95 12.17
N GLN A 261 -7.11 15.06 11.33
CA GLN A 261 -6.78 13.68 11.69
C GLN A 261 -5.42 13.53 12.42
N GLY A 262 -4.74 14.64 12.74
CA GLY A 262 -3.48 14.61 13.47
C GLY A 262 -2.24 14.31 12.61
N MET A 263 -2.33 14.40 11.28
CA MET A 263 -1.18 14.18 10.38
C MET A 263 -0.15 15.33 10.38
N GLY A 264 -0.36 16.36 11.20
CA GLY A 264 0.47 17.56 11.28
C GLY A 264 -0.22 18.81 10.74
N GLU A 265 0.52 19.91 10.65
CA GLU A 265 -0.01 21.20 10.24
C GLU A 265 -0.30 21.25 8.73
N SER A 266 -1.41 21.89 8.34
CA SER A 266 -1.88 21.94 6.95
C SER A 266 -0.87 22.60 5.99
N GLU A 267 -0.15 23.64 6.41
CA GLU A 267 0.86 24.30 5.57
C GLU A 267 2.06 23.38 5.34
N ARG A 268 2.55 22.76 6.42
CA ARG A 268 3.65 21.79 6.39
C ARG A 268 3.29 20.58 5.54
N LEU A 269 2.05 20.08 5.62
CA LEU A 269 1.56 18.98 4.79
C LEU A 269 1.63 19.30 3.28
N GLY A 270 1.43 20.56 2.87
CA GLY A 270 1.59 20.98 1.49
C GLY A 270 3.03 20.87 0.99
N VAL A 271 4.01 21.26 1.82
CA VAL A 271 5.44 21.13 1.50
C VAL A 271 5.86 19.66 1.49
N LEU A 272 5.41 18.88 2.49
CA LEU A 272 5.68 17.45 2.57
C LEU A 272 5.05 16.68 1.40
N PHE A 273 3.88 17.10 0.91
CA PHE A 273 3.27 16.54 -0.28
C PHE A 273 4.16 16.73 -1.51
N LEU A 274 4.69 17.94 -1.76
CA LEU A 274 5.63 18.17 -2.86
C LEU A 274 6.90 17.32 -2.72
N ALA A 275 7.47 17.24 -1.52
CA ALA A 275 8.63 16.40 -1.24
C ALA A 275 8.34 14.89 -1.47
N ALA A 276 7.12 14.44 -1.15
CA ALA A 276 6.68 13.08 -1.40
C ALA A 276 6.55 12.79 -2.91
N ILE A 277 6.03 13.73 -3.70
CA ILE A 277 6.00 13.62 -5.16
C ILE A 277 7.43 13.57 -5.71
N ASP A 278 8.33 14.43 -5.25
CA ASP A 278 9.73 14.43 -5.69
C ASP A 278 10.47 13.14 -5.32
N ALA A 279 10.18 12.57 -4.16
CA ALA A 279 10.69 11.25 -3.77
C ALA A 279 10.14 10.14 -4.68
N THR A 280 8.87 10.24 -5.06
CA THR A 280 8.21 9.28 -5.97
C THR A 280 8.72 9.41 -7.40
N ALA A 281 8.93 10.63 -7.90
CA ALA A 281 9.56 10.92 -9.18
C ALA A 281 10.97 10.32 -9.22
N ARG A 282 11.78 10.51 -8.17
CA ARG A 282 13.10 9.88 -8.04
C ARG A 282 13.05 8.36 -8.04
N HIS A 283 12.05 7.75 -7.40
CA HIS A 283 11.86 6.30 -7.44
C HIS A 283 11.61 5.80 -8.87
N PHE A 284 10.79 6.52 -9.63
CA PHE A 284 10.49 6.18 -11.03
C PHE A 284 11.55 6.62 -12.05
N GLY A 285 12.69 7.18 -11.60
CA GLY A 285 13.71 7.71 -12.49
C GLY A 285 13.27 8.96 -13.28
N LEU A 286 12.19 9.61 -12.85
CA LEU A 286 11.67 10.84 -13.44
C LEU A 286 12.45 12.02 -12.86
N ARG A 287 13.50 12.45 -13.55
CA ARG A 287 14.25 13.66 -13.18
C ARG A 287 14.09 14.70 -14.28
N GLU A 288 13.80 15.93 -13.90
CA GLU A 288 14.12 17.07 -14.74
C GLU A 288 15.64 17.06 -14.92
N ARG A 289 16.09 16.92 -16.17
CA ARG A 289 17.52 17.10 -16.45
C ARG A 289 17.84 18.56 -16.16
N SER A 290 18.88 18.79 -15.38
CA SER A 290 19.40 20.14 -15.18
C SER A 290 19.81 20.68 -16.55
N ARG A 291 19.45 21.92 -16.87
CA ARG A 291 19.93 22.60 -18.11
C ARG A 291 21.46 22.54 -18.24
N ALA A 292 22.18 22.51 -17.13
CA ALA A 292 23.63 22.36 -17.14
C ALA A 292 24.08 20.95 -17.58
N VAL A 293 23.33 19.91 -17.23
CA VAL A 293 23.59 18.53 -17.69
C VAL A 293 23.23 18.38 -19.17
N GLU A 294 22.13 19.01 -19.61
CA GLU A 294 21.76 19.04 -21.04
C GLU A 294 22.78 19.78 -21.89
N ALA A 295 23.26 20.94 -21.43
CA ALA A 295 24.31 21.70 -22.11
C ALA A 295 25.65 20.94 -22.15
N MET A 296 25.99 20.21 -21.08
CA MET A 296 27.21 19.39 -21.03
C MET A 296 27.13 18.21 -21.99
N GLU A 297 26.02 17.47 -22.06
CA GLU A 297 25.83 16.38 -23.04
C GLU A 297 25.82 16.88 -24.48
N GLN A 298 25.25 18.06 -24.74
CA GLN A 298 25.31 18.69 -26.08
C GLN A 298 26.74 19.05 -26.49
N GLN A 299 27.57 19.52 -25.56
CA GLN A 299 28.98 19.78 -25.83
C GLN A 299 29.78 18.48 -26.05
N VAL A 300 29.48 17.42 -25.28
CA VAL A 300 30.15 16.11 -25.42
C VAL A 300 29.71 15.37 -26.69
N SER A 301 28.47 15.56 -27.14
CA SER A 301 27.96 14.91 -28.36
C SER A 301 28.28 15.68 -29.65
N ALA A 302 28.75 16.92 -29.54
CA ALA A 302 29.20 17.75 -30.67
C ALA A 302 30.73 17.75 -30.86
N ALA A 303 31.46 17.08 -29.95
CA ALA A 303 32.90 16.82 -30.04
C ALA A 303 33.15 15.40 -30.55
#